data_AF-A0AAV8S755-F1
#
_entry.id   AF-A0AAV8S755-F1
#
_cell.length_a   1.000
_cell.length_b   1.000
_cell.length_c   1.000
_cell.angle_alpha   90.00
_cell.angle_beta   90.00
_cell.angle_gamma   90.00
#
_symmetry.space_group_name_H-M   'P 1'
#
loop_
_entity.id
_entity.type
_entity.pdbx_description
1 polymer ?
#
loop_
_entity_poly.entity_id
_entity_poly.type
_entity_poly.pdbx_seq_one_letter_code
_entity_poly.pdbx_strand_id
1 'polypeptide(L)'
;MARIINGNGNGNVVAHHAKPGWYADVPPGWEEEAHFFKVEKVLFHGRSEYQDLFVFESVSHGKVAILNGSMQLTEKDEFAYQEMLTHLPFVPSSIPRRCYWWEEEMEVF
;
A
#
# COMPACT_ATOMS: atom_id res chain seq x y z
N MET A 1 -13.37 -0.33 -2.25
CA MET A 1 -14.22 -0.47 -1.05
C MET A 1 -13.77 -1.75 -0.36
N ALA A 2 -12.83 -1.69 0.59
CA ALA A 2 -12.59 -2.83 1.46
C ALA A 2 -13.92 -3.14 2.18
N ARG A 3 -14.54 -4.27 1.83
CA ARG A 3 -15.83 -4.64 2.43
C ARG A 3 -15.57 -5.16 3.83
N ILE A 4 -16.02 -4.36 4.80
CA ILE A 4 -16.16 -4.75 6.20
C ILE A 4 -17.31 -5.76 6.27
N ILE A 5 -17.00 -7.04 6.43
CA ILE A 5 -17.95 -8.01 7.01
C ILE A 5 -17.76 -7.96 8.53
N ASN A 6 -18.49 -7.05 9.19
CA ASN A 6 -18.58 -7.02 10.64
C ASN A 6 -19.75 -7.90 11.08
N GLY A 7 -19.43 -9.01 11.72
CA GLY A 7 -20.20 -9.39 12.90
C GLY A 7 -19.86 -8.40 14.01
N ASN A 8 -20.73 -7.40 14.20
CA ASN A 8 -20.78 -6.46 15.34
C ASN A 8 -20.07 -5.08 15.20
N GLY A 9 -20.76 -4.14 14.55
CA GLY A 9 -21.42 -3.06 15.28
C GLY A 9 -20.63 -1.94 16.00
N ASN A 10 -19.29 -1.92 16.08
CA ASN A 10 -18.58 -0.79 16.69
C ASN A 10 -17.33 -0.38 15.89
N GLY A 11 -17.30 0.88 15.44
CA GLY A 11 -16.33 1.47 14.52
C GLY A 11 -14.92 1.68 15.05
N ASN A 12 -14.29 0.64 15.61
CA ASN A 12 -12.85 0.58 15.75
C ASN A 12 -12.30 -0.23 14.56
N VAL A 13 -11.40 0.39 13.79
CA VAL A 13 -10.67 -0.27 12.70
C VAL A 13 -9.70 -1.26 13.34
N VAL A 14 -10.16 -2.51 13.52
CA VAL A 14 -9.34 -3.61 14.01
C VAL A 14 -9.11 -4.56 12.84
N ALA A 15 -7.83 -4.78 12.56
CA ALA A 15 -7.28 -5.58 11.47
C ALA A 15 -8.06 -6.87 11.19
N HIS A 16 -8.15 -7.23 9.91
CA HIS A 16 -8.68 -8.50 9.41
C HIS A 16 -8.11 -9.67 10.24
N HIS A 17 -8.94 -10.23 11.13
CA HIS A 17 -8.55 -11.27 12.09
C HIS A 17 -8.43 -12.65 11.40
N ALA A 18 -7.34 -12.87 10.67
CA ALA A 18 -6.86 -14.20 10.32
C ALA A 18 -5.55 -14.45 11.09
N LYS A 19 -5.66 -14.96 12.32
CA LYS A 19 -4.63 -15.03 13.38
C LYS A 19 -4.21 -13.66 13.98
N PRO A 20 -4.09 -13.57 15.32
CA PRO A 20 -3.54 -12.38 15.98
C PRO A 20 -2.10 -12.12 15.49
N GLY A 21 -1.79 -10.87 15.16
CA GLY A 21 -0.47 -10.45 14.69
C GLY A 21 -0.22 -10.64 13.19
N TRP A 22 -1.25 -10.93 12.40
CA TRP A 22 -1.14 -11.02 10.94
C TRP A 22 -2.04 -9.99 10.27
N TYR A 23 -1.56 -9.43 9.17
CA TYR A 23 -2.31 -8.58 8.24
C TYR A 23 -2.62 -9.40 6.99
N ALA A 24 -3.87 -9.35 6.54
CA ALA A 24 -4.32 -9.99 5.30
C ALA A 24 -4.67 -8.90 4.28
N ASP A 25 -3.92 -8.84 3.19
CA ASP A 25 -4.19 -7.97 2.05
C ASP A 25 -5.09 -8.71 1.06
N VAL A 26 -6.28 -8.17 0.80
CA VAL A 26 -7.23 -8.70 -0.19
C VAL A 26 -7.50 -7.60 -1.20
N PRO A 27 -6.76 -7.57 -2.32
CA PRO A 27 -6.87 -6.47 -3.26
C PRO A 27 -8.24 -6.48 -3.96
N PRO A 28 -8.78 -5.30 -4.27
CA PRO A 28 -10.07 -5.19 -4.95
C PRO A 28 -10.00 -5.88 -6.33
N GLY A 29 -10.92 -6.80 -6.58
CA GLY A 29 -10.98 -7.59 -7.82
C GLY A 29 -10.43 -9.02 -7.72
N TRP A 30 -9.76 -9.36 -6.61
CA TRP A 30 -9.20 -10.68 -6.34
C TRP A 30 -9.73 -11.22 -5.00
N GLU A 31 -11.06 -11.32 -4.87
CA GLU A 31 -11.72 -11.62 -3.59
C GLU A 31 -11.39 -13.02 -3.03
N GLU A 32 -10.89 -13.92 -3.87
CA GLU A 32 -10.53 -15.30 -3.52
C GLU A 32 -9.06 -15.46 -3.09
N GLU A 33 -8.24 -14.42 -3.25
CA GLU A 33 -6.80 -14.46 -2.96
C GLU A 33 -6.44 -13.44 -1.88
N ALA A 34 -5.61 -13.86 -0.94
CA ALA A 34 -5.16 -13.02 0.16
C ALA A 34 -3.65 -13.19 0.38
N HIS A 35 -2.94 -12.07 0.48
CA HIS A 35 -1.53 -12.06 0.87
C HIS A 35 -1.41 -11.78 2.37
N PHE A 36 -0.65 -12.63 3.08
CA PHE A 36 -0.51 -12.53 4.53
C PHE A 36 0.85 -12.00 4.94
N PHE A 37 0.86 -10.98 5.79
CA PHE A 37 2.05 -10.36 6.34
C PHE A 37 2.03 -10.46 7.86
N LYS A 38 3.14 -10.92 8.45
CA LYS A 38 3.28 -10.97 9.90
C LYS A 38 3.64 -9.60 10.42
N VAL A 39 2.77 -9.00 11.22
CA VAL A 39 2.98 -7.69 11.84
C VAL A 39 3.86 -7.86 13.06
N GLU A 40 5.00 -7.18 13.08
CA GLU A 40 5.88 -7.09 14.24
C GLU A 40 5.52 -5.88 15.09
N LYS A 41 5.43 -4.71 14.44
CA LYS A 41 5.17 -3.44 15.12
C LYS A 41 4.36 -2.51 14.23
N VAL A 42 3.31 -1.92 14.78
CA VAL A 42 2.60 -0.82 14.10
C VAL A 42 3.39 0.47 14.31
N LEU A 43 3.74 1.14 13.21
CA LEU A 43 4.52 2.38 13.25
C LEU A 43 3.61 3.60 13.21
N PHE A 44 2.60 3.57 12.34
CA PHE A 44 1.66 4.67 12.18
C PHE A 44 0.30 4.16 11.68
N HIS A 45 -0.77 4.78 12.16
CA HIS A 45 -2.11 4.59 11.62
C HIS A 45 -2.84 5.92 11.73
N GLY A 46 -3.32 6.42 10.60
CA GLY A 46 -4.01 7.70 10.56
C GLY A 46 -4.73 7.90 9.24
N ARG A 47 -5.86 8.59 9.32
CA ARG A 47 -6.70 8.90 8.18
C ARG A 47 -6.52 10.36 7.77
N SER A 48 -6.13 10.58 6.53
CA SER A 48 -6.15 11.90 5.90
C SER A 48 -7.53 12.19 5.28
N GLU A 49 -7.72 13.40 4.77
CA GLU A 49 -8.97 13.80 4.07
C GLU A 49 -9.24 12.91 2.84
N TYR A 50 -8.18 12.42 2.20
CA TYR A 50 -8.26 11.65 0.96
C TYR A 50 -8.18 10.14 1.17
N GLN A 51 -7.39 9.70 2.16
CA GLN A 51 -7.03 8.29 2.31
C GLN A 51 -6.64 7.90 3.72
N ASP A 52 -6.91 6.64 4.05
CA ASP A 52 -6.43 5.98 5.26
C ASP A 52 -5.01 5.44 5.05
N LEU A 53 -4.08 5.86 5.89
CA LEU A 53 -2.68 5.46 5.85
C LEU A 53 -2.37 4.54 7.03
N PHE A 54 -1.91 3.34 6.71
CA PHE A 54 -1.46 2.36 7.69
C PHE A 54 -0.04 1.92 7.37
N VAL A 55 0.86 2.07 8.35
CA VAL A 55 2.27 1.73 8.22
C VAL A 55 2.67 0.83 9.37
N PHE A 56 3.23 -0.33 9.04
CA PHE A 56 3.71 -1.29 10.02
C PHE A 56 5.02 -1.92 9.57
N GLU A 57 5.74 -2.48 10.52
CA GLU A 57 6.96 -3.24 10.32
C GLU A 57 6.64 -4.74 10.33
N SER A 58 7.12 -5.44 9.31
CA SER A 58 6.94 -6.86 9.06
C SER A 58 8.26 -7.59 9.28
N VAL A 59 8.19 -8.76 9.93
CA VAL A 59 9.38 -9.57 10.27
C VAL A 59 10.21 -9.95 9.04
N SER A 60 9.56 -10.16 7.89
CA SER A 60 10.20 -10.69 6.68
C SER A 60 10.31 -9.70 5.51
N HIS A 61 9.56 -8.60 5.56
CA HIS A 61 9.41 -7.63 4.46
C HIS A 61 9.80 -6.19 4.85
N GLY A 62 10.27 -5.96 6.08
CA GLY A 62 10.64 -4.62 6.55
C GLY A 62 9.41 -3.74 6.75
N LYS A 63 9.54 -2.44 6.48
CA LYS A 63 8.38 -1.54 6.55
C LYS A 63 7.43 -1.76 5.38
N VAL A 64 6.15 -1.77 5.70
CA VAL A 64 5.05 -1.95 4.78
C VAL A 64 4.11 -0.75 4.89
N ALA A 65 3.78 -0.16 3.74
CA ALA A 65 2.82 0.94 3.66
C ALA A 65 1.54 0.50 2.93
N ILE A 66 0.41 0.81 3.54
CA ILE A 66 -0.93 0.50 3.06
C ILE A 66 -1.73 1.78 2.94
N LEU A 67 -2.42 1.92 1.81
CA LEU A 67 -3.36 3.00 1.57
C LEU A 67 -4.74 2.42 1.32
N ASN A 68 -5.74 2.89 2.08
CA ASN A 68 -7.13 2.48 1.96
C ASN A 68 -7.35 0.95 2.01
N GLY A 69 -6.50 0.23 2.75
CA GLY A 69 -6.54 -1.23 2.88
C GLY A 69 -5.86 -2.00 1.76
N SER A 70 -5.22 -1.33 0.79
CA SER A 70 -4.41 -1.97 -0.26
C SER A 70 -2.93 -1.70 -0.06
N MET A 71 -2.13 -2.76 -0.10
CA MET A 71 -0.68 -2.66 -0.03
C MET A 71 -0.12 -1.82 -1.17
N GLN A 72 0.77 -0.87 -0.85
CA GLN A 72 1.42 0.00 -1.84
C GLN A 72 2.86 -0.41 -2.10
N LEU A 73 3.62 -0.65 -1.03
CA LEU A 73 5.02 -1.00 -1.12
C LEU A 73 5.49 -1.71 0.15
N THR A 74 6.52 -2.54 -0.01
CA THR A 74 7.34 -3.05 1.08
C THR A 74 8.80 -2.70 0.79
N GLU A 75 9.61 -2.46 1.84
CA GLU A 75 11.04 -2.16 1.67
C GLU A 75 11.80 -3.27 0.90
N LYS A 76 11.29 -4.50 0.93
CA LYS A 76 11.97 -5.65 0.31
C LYS A 76 11.70 -5.79 -1.19
N ASP A 77 10.52 -5.39 -1.67
CA ASP A 77 10.07 -5.60 -3.06
C ASP A 77 9.91 -4.31 -3.87
N GLU A 78 10.01 -3.14 -3.23
CA GLU A 78 9.81 -1.85 -3.89
C GLU A 78 10.72 -1.65 -5.11
N PHE A 79 11.95 -2.17 -5.07
CA PHE A 79 12.93 -2.00 -6.15
C PHE A 79 12.40 -2.55 -7.47
N ALA A 80 11.74 -3.71 -7.46
CA ALA A 80 11.28 -4.36 -8.68
C ALA A 80 10.24 -3.49 -9.39
N TYR A 81 9.33 -2.88 -8.63
CA TYR A 81 8.31 -2.00 -9.20
C TYR A 81 8.89 -0.63 -9.59
N GLN A 82 9.67 0.01 -8.71
CA GLN A 82 10.24 1.33 -8.94
C GLN A 82 11.22 1.34 -10.12
N GLU A 83 12.10 0.34 -10.22
CA GLU A 83 13.04 0.20 -11.34
C GLU A 83 12.32 -0.11 -12.63
N MET A 84 11.34 -1.02 -12.62
CA MET A 84 10.57 -1.35 -13.82
C MET A 84 9.80 -0.12 -14.33
N LEU A 85 9.09 0.59 -13.46
CA LEU A 85 8.31 1.77 -13.80
C LEU A 85 9.19 2.89 -14.37
N THR A 86 10.40 3.04 -13.83
CA THR A 86 11.34 4.09 -14.26
C THR A 86 12.09 3.69 -15.52
N HIS A 87 12.62 2.47 -15.60
CA HIS A 87 13.53 2.09 -16.68
C HIS A 87 12.80 1.64 -17.94
N LEU A 88 11.64 0.97 -17.88
CA LEU A 88 10.89 0.56 -19.08
C LEU A 88 10.61 1.73 -20.05
N PRO A 89 10.12 2.92 -19.61
CA PRO A 89 9.90 4.04 -20.53
C PRO A 89 11.20 4.69 -21.02
N PHE A 90 12.31 4.54 -20.29
CA PHE A 90 13.61 5.15 -20.63
C PHE A 90 14.45 4.30 -21.59
N VAL A 91 14.25 2.98 -21.63
CA VAL A 91 15.05 2.06 -22.44
C VAL A 91 14.85 2.24 -23.96
N PRO A 92 13.62 2.38 -24.51
CA PRO A 92 13.42 2.38 -25.96
C PRO A 92 13.61 3.74 -26.64
N SER A 93 13.63 4.86 -25.90
CA SER A 93 13.75 6.21 -26.50
C SER A 93 15.02 6.93 -26.07
N SER A 94 15.67 7.60 -27.02
CA SER A 94 16.83 8.46 -26.82
C SER A 94 16.62 9.46 -25.67
N ILE A 95 17.46 9.39 -24.63
CA ILE A 95 17.60 10.35 -23.51
C ILE A 95 16.36 11.24 -23.29
N PRO A 96 15.44 10.86 -22.40
CA PRO A 96 14.26 11.68 -22.14
C PRO A 96 14.67 13.07 -21.65
N ARG A 97 14.11 14.09 -22.30
CA ARG A 97 14.48 15.50 -22.07
C ARG A 97 13.62 16.18 -21.00
N ARG A 98 12.51 15.55 -20.60
CA ARG A 98 11.57 16.07 -19.60
C ARG A 98 10.85 14.88 -18.94
N CYS A 99 10.90 14.83 -17.62
CA CYS A 99 10.08 13.95 -16.79
C CYS A 99 9.09 14.85 -16.06
N TYR A 100 7.81 14.54 -16.15
CA TYR A 100 6.80 15.30 -15.44
C TYR A 100 6.81 14.85 -13.98
N TRP A 101 7.37 15.70 -13.14
CA TRP A 101 7.24 15.60 -11.69
C TRP A 101 5.98 16.36 -11.29
N TRP A 102 5.24 15.84 -10.32
CA TRP A 102 3.97 16.35 -9.78
C TRP A 102 4.01 17.79 -9.21
N GLU A 103 5.06 18.56 -9.45
CA GLU A 103 5.10 20.00 -9.17
C GLU A 103 4.41 20.84 -10.25
N GLU A 104 4.29 20.38 -11.51
CA GLU A 104 3.71 21.18 -12.60
C GLU A 104 2.15 21.21 -12.61
N GLU A 105 1.47 20.41 -11.78
CA GLU A 105 -0.01 20.33 -11.72
C GLU A 105 -0.62 20.91 -10.42
N MET A 106 0.18 21.42 -9.47
CA MET A 106 -0.31 21.95 -8.19
C MET A 106 -0.96 23.35 -8.26
N GLU A 107 -1.08 23.98 -9.44
CA GLU A 107 -1.80 25.27 -9.57
C GLU A 107 -3.33 25.14 -9.68
N VAL A 108 -3.90 23.93 -9.57
CA VAL A 108 -5.34 23.69 -9.76
C VAL A 108 -6.03 23.06 -8.54
N PHE A 109 -5.40 23.05 -7.36
CA PHE A 109 -6.03 22.64 -6.10
C PHE A 109 -5.89 23.69 -5.01
#